data_AF-A0A8X7T1A9-F1
#
_entry.id   AF-A0A8X7T1A9-F1
#
_cell.length_a   1.000
_cell.length_b   1.000
_cell.length_c   1.000
_cell.angle_alpha   90.00
_cell.angle_beta   90.00
_cell.angle_gamma   90.00
#
_symmetry.space_group_name_H-M   'P 1'
#
loop_
_entity.id
_entity.type
_entity.pdbx_description
1 polymer ?
#
loop_
_entity_poly.entity_id
_entity_poly.type
_entity_poly.pdbx_seq_one_letter_code
_entity_poly.pdbx_strand_id
1 'polypeptide(L)'
;MSSTTWVPPGLDAVPRPPTQPRKDMHSFSNIAQIHPEGFHLDWEIDWVRQIIFGSVTHKIGVDEDGVSEVVLDSSYLELGRISVDGVEVQADVAPRQGNLGSALTIPLKAPAPKGDILKSKIEYSTTDKSTALRWLTKEQTFSKKGPFLYFQCGAIDARSLLPCIDSTFHRSSYTATVKSAYPVLMS
;
A
#
# COMPACT_ATOMS: atom_id res chain seq x y z
N MET A 1 -29.39 22.54 46.06
CA MET A 1 -29.09 21.65 44.92
C MET A 1 -27.70 21.08 45.17
N SER A 2 -27.57 19.77 45.39
CA SER A 2 -26.27 19.15 45.69
C SER A 2 -25.41 19.16 44.43
N SER A 3 -24.30 19.90 44.48
CA SER A 3 -23.28 19.93 43.45
C SER A 3 -22.40 18.70 43.59
N THR A 4 -22.74 17.61 42.90
CA THR A 4 -21.86 16.45 42.81
C THR A 4 -20.72 16.76 41.86
N THR A 5 -19.53 17.01 42.39
CA THR A 5 -18.30 17.20 41.61
C THR A 5 -17.93 15.86 40.98
N TRP A 6 -17.99 15.76 39.64
CA TRP A 6 -17.54 14.56 38.93
C TRP A 6 -16.02 14.41 39.08
N VAL A 7 -15.58 13.20 39.43
CA VAL A 7 -14.16 12.82 39.51
C VAL A 7 -13.92 11.79 38.42
N PRO A 8 -12.90 11.96 37.55
CA PRO A 8 -12.59 10.97 36.53
C PRO A 8 -12.24 9.62 37.17
N PRO A 9 -12.66 8.50 36.57
CA PRO A 9 -12.19 7.18 36.98
C PRO A 9 -10.65 7.12 36.93
N GLY A 10 -10.05 6.38 37.85
CA GLY A 10 -8.60 6.10 37.81
C GLY A 10 -8.21 5.38 36.52
N LEU A 11 -6.93 5.44 36.15
CA LEU A 11 -6.42 4.90 34.88
C LEU A 11 -6.80 3.42 34.65
N ASP A 12 -6.97 2.65 35.73
CA ASP A 12 -7.31 1.23 35.70
C ASP A 12 -8.79 0.93 36.05
N ALA A 13 -9.60 1.95 36.32
CA ALA A 13 -10.99 1.77 36.73
C ALA A 13 -11.91 1.36 35.56
N VAL A 14 -11.42 1.45 34.32
CA VAL A 14 -12.10 0.94 33.13
C VAL A 14 -11.27 -0.20 32.55
N PRO A 15 -11.79 -1.45 32.51
CA PRO A 15 -11.05 -2.56 31.93
C PRO A 15 -10.80 -2.32 30.44
N ARG A 16 -9.64 -2.76 29.95
CA ARG A 16 -9.32 -2.69 28.52
C ARG A 16 -10.42 -3.41 27.72
N PRO A 17 -10.97 -2.79 26.67
CA PRO A 17 -11.87 -3.47 25.76
C PRO A 17 -11.23 -4.76 25.22
N PRO A 18 -12.03 -5.80 24.94
CA PRO A 18 -11.52 -7.01 24.31
C PRO A 18 -10.88 -6.64 22.96
N THR A 19 -9.77 -7.31 22.64
CA THR A 19 -9.06 -7.12 21.38
C THR A 19 -9.99 -7.45 20.21
N GLN A 20 -10.25 -6.47 19.36
CA GLN A 20 -11.06 -6.66 18.16
C GLN A 20 -10.19 -7.17 17.01
N PRO A 21 -10.74 -7.96 16.07
CA PRO A 21 -10.06 -8.23 14.80
C PRO A 21 -9.68 -6.93 14.10
N ARG A 22 -8.50 -6.90 13.45
CA ARG A 22 -8.06 -5.73 12.69
C ARG A 22 -9.04 -5.48 11.55
N LYS A 23 -9.60 -4.27 11.50
CA LYS A 23 -10.53 -3.85 10.46
C LYS A 23 -10.28 -2.39 10.13
N ASP A 24 -10.16 -2.10 8.84
CA ASP A 24 -10.02 -0.75 8.31
C ASP A 24 -11.07 -0.55 7.22
N MET A 25 -11.97 0.41 7.41
CA MET A 25 -13.02 0.70 6.43
C MET A 25 -12.49 1.42 5.19
N HIS A 26 -11.25 1.88 5.22
CA HIS A 26 -10.60 2.59 4.14
C HIS A 26 -9.61 1.71 3.36
N SER A 27 -9.52 0.41 3.65
CA SER A 27 -8.66 -0.54 2.94
C SER A 27 -9.46 -1.78 2.55
N PHE A 28 -9.23 -2.29 1.35
CA PHE A 28 -9.72 -3.59 0.89
C PHE A 28 -8.84 -4.75 1.33
N SER A 29 -7.62 -4.47 1.76
CA SER A 29 -6.65 -5.49 2.13
C SER A 29 -7.17 -6.35 3.28
N ASN A 30 -6.89 -7.65 3.24
CA ASN A 30 -7.30 -8.61 4.28
C ASN A 30 -6.40 -8.52 5.53
N ILE A 31 -6.32 -7.33 6.13
CA ILE A 31 -5.40 -6.95 7.22
C ILE A 31 -5.59 -7.72 8.53
N ALA A 32 -6.69 -8.47 8.68
CA ALA A 32 -6.85 -9.41 9.79
C ALA A 32 -5.95 -10.63 9.61
N GLN A 33 -5.84 -11.11 8.36
CA GLN A 33 -5.23 -12.38 7.97
C GLN A 33 -3.76 -12.27 7.57
N ILE A 34 -3.35 -11.09 7.12
CA ILE A 34 -1.98 -10.85 6.65
C ILE A 34 -1.43 -9.51 7.17
N HIS A 35 -0.11 -9.41 7.18
CA HIS A 35 0.61 -8.18 7.50
C HIS A 35 1.82 -7.96 6.59
N PRO A 36 2.19 -6.71 6.30
CA PRO A 36 3.39 -6.41 5.53
C PRO A 36 4.63 -6.46 6.44
N GLU A 37 5.61 -7.32 6.14
CA GLU A 37 6.90 -7.30 6.83
C GLU A 37 7.89 -6.31 6.20
N GLY A 38 7.88 -6.27 4.86
CA GLY A 38 8.73 -5.37 4.10
C GLY A 38 8.40 -5.38 2.62
N PHE A 39 8.92 -4.40 1.88
CA PHE A 39 8.86 -4.45 0.41
C PHE A 39 10.09 -3.83 -0.26
N HIS A 40 10.36 -4.27 -1.49
CA HIS A 40 11.37 -3.69 -2.35
C HIS A 40 10.71 -3.03 -3.56
N LEU A 41 11.07 -1.78 -3.82
CA LEU A 41 10.68 -1.03 -5.02
C LEU A 41 11.82 -1.07 -6.04
N ASP A 42 11.51 -1.46 -7.26
CA ASP A 42 12.41 -1.37 -8.40
C ASP A 42 11.72 -0.54 -9.48
N TRP A 43 12.09 0.74 -9.58
CA TRP A 43 11.35 1.75 -10.34
C TRP A 43 12.22 2.45 -11.37
N GLU A 44 11.59 2.81 -12.49
CA GLU A 44 12.08 3.78 -13.45
C GLU A 44 11.06 4.92 -13.60
N ILE A 45 11.57 6.15 -13.61
CA ILE A 45 10.75 7.37 -13.75
C ILE A 45 10.80 7.83 -15.22
N ASP A 46 9.66 7.76 -15.90
CA ASP A 46 9.50 8.31 -17.24
C ASP A 46 8.96 9.74 -17.17
N TRP A 47 9.85 10.71 -17.38
CA TRP A 47 9.53 12.13 -17.34
C TRP A 47 8.73 12.61 -18.56
N VAL A 48 8.76 11.88 -19.68
CA VAL A 48 8.03 12.23 -20.90
C VAL A 48 6.59 11.74 -20.77
N ARG A 49 6.40 10.48 -20.37
CA ARG A 49 5.07 9.88 -20.15
C ARG A 49 4.44 10.28 -18.82
N GLN A 50 5.22 10.88 -17.91
CA GLN A 50 4.80 11.24 -16.56
C GLN A 50 4.25 10.05 -15.77
N ILE A 51 4.99 8.93 -15.79
CA ILE A 51 4.67 7.72 -15.06
C ILE A 51 5.89 7.19 -14.29
N ILE A 52 5.61 6.43 -13.24
CA ILE A 52 6.58 5.53 -12.62
C ILE A 52 6.19 4.11 -13.04
N PHE A 53 7.15 3.32 -13.50
CA PHE A 53 6.92 1.93 -13.87
C PHE A 53 8.03 1.04 -13.34
N GLY A 54 7.74 -0.25 -13.18
CA GLY A 54 8.70 -1.22 -12.65
C GLY A 54 7.99 -2.28 -11.84
N SER A 55 8.48 -2.58 -10.64
CA SER A 55 7.85 -3.57 -9.77
C SER A 55 7.93 -3.26 -8.28
N VAL A 56 7.01 -3.83 -7.53
CA VAL A 56 7.09 -3.96 -6.08
C VAL A 56 7.19 -5.45 -5.72
N THR A 57 8.11 -5.78 -4.81
CA THR A 57 8.20 -7.13 -4.23
C THR A 57 7.88 -7.05 -2.74
N HIS A 58 6.70 -7.51 -2.35
CA HIS A 58 6.25 -7.59 -0.97
C HIS A 58 6.74 -8.86 -0.28
N LYS A 59 7.06 -8.72 1.00
CA LYS A 59 7.23 -9.80 1.97
C LYS A 59 6.04 -9.71 2.94
N ILE A 60 5.17 -10.71 2.91
CA ILE A 60 3.86 -10.68 3.59
C ILE A 60 3.83 -11.83 4.59
N GLY A 61 3.62 -11.50 5.86
CA GLY A 61 3.40 -12.49 6.91
C GLY A 61 1.95 -12.92 6.99
N VAL A 62 1.73 -14.18 7.32
CA VAL A 62 0.40 -14.80 7.46
C VAL A 62 0.04 -14.92 8.94
N ASP A 63 -1.11 -14.36 9.33
CA ASP A 63 -1.55 -14.28 10.73
C ASP A 63 -2.64 -15.30 11.12
N GLU A 64 -3.30 -15.90 10.12
CA GLU A 64 -4.35 -16.91 10.28
C GLU A 64 -4.04 -18.17 9.47
N ASP A 65 -4.54 -19.33 9.93
CA ASP A 65 -4.42 -20.58 9.18
C ASP A 65 -5.41 -20.61 8.01
N GLY A 66 -4.95 -21.16 6.88
CA GLY A 66 -5.82 -21.40 5.74
C GLY A 66 -6.05 -20.18 4.86
N VAL A 67 -5.18 -19.17 4.92
CA VAL A 67 -5.24 -18.01 4.02
C VAL A 67 -5.03 -18.47 2.59
N SER A 68 -6.02 -18.24 1.72
CA SER A 68 -5.99 -18.67 0.32
C SER A 68 -5.64 -17.56 -0.66
N GLU A 69 -5.56 -16.31 -0.19
CA GLU A 69 -5.35 -15.14 -1.03
C GLU A 69 -4.69 -13.98 -0.28
N VAL A 70 -3.97 -13.16 -1.03
CA VAL A 70 -3.47 -11.85 -0.59
C VAL A 70 -4.32 -10.79 -1.28
N VAL A 71 -4.97 -9.94 -0.51
CA VAL A 71 -5.72 -8.79 -1.05
C VAL A 71 -4.94 -7.52 -0.76
N LEU A 72 -4.69 -6.72 -1.81
CA LEU A 72 -4.01 -5.43 -1.75
C LEU A 72 -4.93 -4.31 -2.24
N ASP A 73 -4.67 -3.09 -1.77
CA ASP A 73 -5.28 -1.87 -2.31
C ASP A 73 -4.56 -1.44 -3.59
N SER A 74 -5.33 -1.02 -4.60
CA SER A 74 -4.81 -0.42 -5.83
C SER A 74 -5.70 0.71 -6.32
N SER A 75 -5.15 1.73 -6.97
CA SER A 75 -5.93 2.82 -7.56
C SER A 75 -5.24 3.40 -8.79
N TYR A 76 -5.89 3.29 -9.95
CA TYR A 76 -5.37 3.84 -11.21
C TYR A 76 -3.96 3.35 -11.56
N LEU A 77 -3.72 2.06 -11.35
CA LEU A 77 -2.49 1.38 -11.73
C LEU A 77 -2.76 0.47 -12.93
N GLU A 78 -1.81 0.41 -13.85
CA GLU A 78 -1.74 -0.62 -14.89
C GLU A 78 -0.90 -1.77 -14.35
N LEU A 79 -1.53 -2.92 -14.15
CA LEU A 79 -0.86 -4.10 -13.60
C LEU A 79 -0.31 -4.97 -14.72
N GLY A 80 0.91 -5.46 -14.53
CA GLY A 80 1.60 -6.42 -15.38
C GLY A 80 1.62 -7.81 -14.74
N ARG A 81 2.75 -8.52 -14.88
CA ARG A 81 2.90 -9.87 -14.32
C ARG A 81 2.92 -9.82 -12.80
N ILE A 82 2.24 -10.80 -12.21
CA ILE A 82 2.17 -11.01 -10.76
C ILE A 82 2.66 -12.42 -10.49
N SER A 83 3.52 -12.55 -9.49
CA SER A 83 4.03 -13.84 -9.04
C SER A 83 4.06 -13.94 -7.53
N VAL A 84 3.78 -15.15 -7.03
CA VAL A 84 3.93 -15.51 -5.61
C VAL A 84 4.96 -16.61 -5.52
N ASP A 85 5.99 -16.40 -4.71
CA ASP A 85 7.12 -17.31 -4.51
C ASP A 85 7.77 -17.75 -5.83
N GLY A 86 7.87 -16.81 -6.76
CA GLY A 86 8.48 -17.00 -8.07
C GLY A 86 7.59 -17.70 -9.09
N VAL A 87 6.34 -18.03 -8.75
CA VAL A 87 5.39 -18.58 -9.70
C VAL A 87 4.37 -17.53 -10.12
N GLU A 88 4.24 -17.33 -11.43
CA GLU A 88 3.23 -16.47 -12.01
C GLU A 88 1.82 -16.94 -11.66
N VAL A 89 0.95 -15.99 -11.32
CA VAL A 89 -0.46 -16.20 -10.96
C VAL A 89 -1.34 -15.18 -11.66
N GLN A 90 -2.56 -15.58 -11.98
CA GLN A 90 -3.57 -14.66 -12.48
C GLN A 90 -4.28 -14.03 -11.28
N ALA A 91 -4.10 -12.73 -11.08
CA ALA A 91 -4.81 -11.97 -10.07
C ALA A 91 -6.14 -11.43 -10.62
N ASP A 92 -7.09 -11.17 -9.72
CA ASP A 92 -8.34 -10.49 -10.01
C ASP A 92 -8.27 -9.03 -9.55
N VAL A 93 -8.80 -8.12 -10.36
CA VAL A 93 -8.91 -6.70 -10.03
C VAL A 93 -10.38 -6.35 -9.99
N ALA A 94 -10.90 -6.11 -8.79
CA ALA A 94 -12.30 -5.76 -8.61
C ALA A 94 -12.64 -4.42 -9.28
N PRO A 95 -13.90 -4.23 -9.71
CA PRO A 95 -14.37 -2.92 -10.17
C PRO A 95 -14.08 -1.83 -9.14
N ARG A 96 -13.69 -0.65 -9.63
CA ARG A 96 -13.36 0.49 -8.78
C ARG A 96 -14.55 0.90 -7.91
N GLN A 97 -14.31 1.12 -6.63
CA GLN A 97 -15.28 1.61 -5.64
C GLN A 97 -14.91 3.01 -5.17
N GLY A 98 -15.46 4.02 -5.84
CA GLY A 98 -15.32 5.43 -5.46
C GLY A 98 -13.85 5.85 -5.27
N ASN A 99 -13.54 6.38 -4.08
CA ASN A 99 -12.19 6.86 -3.75
C ASN A 99 -11.28 5.76 -3.22
N LEU A 100 -11.81 4.60 -2.80
CA LEU A 100 -11.00 3.52 -2.24
C LEU A 100 -10.20 2.77 -3.31
N GLY A 101 -10.56 2.92 -4.58
CA GLY A 101 -9.88 2.23 -5.68
C GLY A 101 -10.45 0.85 -5.93
N SER A 102 -9.58 -0.10 -6.24
CA SER A 102 -9.90 -1.48 -6.61
C SER A 102 -9.13 -2.43 -5.70
N ALA A 103 -9.81 -3.48 -5.23
CA ALA A 103 -9.16 -4.60 -4.58
C ALA A 103 -8.38 -5.42 -5.63
N LEU A 104 -7.11 -5.69 -5.34
CA LEU A 104 -6.26 -6.61 -6.10
C LEU A 104 -6.17 -7.91 -5.32
N THR A 105 -6.82 -8.96 -5.80
CA THR A 105 -6.83 -10.29 -5.16
C THR A 105 -5.85 -11.22 -5.86
N ILE A 106 -4.83 -11.65 -5.12
CA ILE A 106 -3.76 -12.54 -5.60
C ILE A 106 -3.98 -13.93 -4.98
N PRO A 107 -4.44 -14.93 -5.75
CA PRO A 107 -4.69 -16.26 -5.22
C PRO A 107 -3.39 -16.99 -4.88
N LEU A 108 -3.40 -17.75 -3.79
CA LEU A 108 -2.32 -18.65 -3.40
C LEU A 108 -2.60 -20.05 -3.96
N LYS A 109 -1.55 -20.77 -4.34
CA LYS A 109 -1.67 -22.13 -4.89
C LYS A 109 -2.22 -23.13 -3.89
N ALA A 110 -1.90 -22.92 -2.62
CA ALA A 110 -2.38 -23.71 -1.51
C ALA A 110 -2.63 -22.75 -0.34
N PRO A 111 -3.58 -23.07 0.56
CA PRO A 111 -3.79 -22.28 1.76
C PRO A 111 -2.51 -22.21 2.61
N ALA A 112 -2.10 -20.99 2.97
CA ALA A 112 -0.93 -20.76 3.80
C ALA A 112 -1.27 -20.95 5.29
N PRO A 113 -0.44 -21.67 6.06
CA PRO A 113 -0.55 -21.74 7.52
C PRO A 113 -0.10 -20.43 8.18
N LYS A 114 -0.54 -20.23 9.41
CA LYS A 114 -0.10 -19.10 10.23
C LYS A 114 1.41 -19.14 10.45
N GLY A 115 2.06 -17.98 10.30
CA GLY A 115 3.50 -17.81 10.46
C GLY A 115 4.31 -17.96 9.17
N ASP A 116 3.66 -18.35 8.06
CA ASP A 116 4.30 -18.35 6.75
C ASP A 116 4.61 -16.93 6.25
N ILE A 117 5.62 -16.86 5.39
CA ILE A 117 6.05 -15.63 4.73
C ILE A 117 5.91 -15.83 3.21
N LEU A 118 5.04 -15.02 2.61
CA LEU A 118 4.79 -15.02 1.17
C LEU A 118 5.62 -13.93 0.50
N LYS A 119 6.20 -14.24 -0.67
CA LYS A 119 6.89 -13.25 -1.50
C LYS A 119 6.08 -12.95 -2.76
N SER A 120 5.39 -11.80 -2.78
CA SER A 120 4.59 -11.37 -3.93
C SER A 120 5.32 -10.29 -4.74
N LYS A 121 5.64 -10.57 -6.00
CA LYS A 121 6.21 -9.59 -6.93
C LYS A 121 5.17 -9.18 -7.96
N ILE A 122 4.95 -7.87 -8.08
CA ILE A 122 3.96 -7.26 -8.97
C ILE A 122 4.69 -6.26 -9.88
N GLU A 123 4.69 -6.52 -11.18
CA GLU A 123 5.07 -5.53 -12.19
C GLU A 123 3.88 -4.58 -12.43
N TYR A 124 4.13 -3.29 -12.52
CA TYR A 124 3.07 -2.30 -12.74
C TYR A 124 3.60 -0.95 -13.24
N SER A 125 2.69 -0.09 -13.68
CA SER A 125 2.93 1.33 -13.90
C SER A 125 1.81 2.19 -13.33
N THR A 126 2.17 3.39 -12.87
CA THR A 126 1.19 4.44 -12.56
C THR A 126 0.56 4.95 -13.85
N THR A 127 -0.61 5.57 -13.74
CA THR A 127 -1.28 6.23 -14.87
C THR A 127 -1.33 7.75 -14.70
N ASP A 128 -1.78 8.44 -15.74
CA ASP A 128 -2.10 9.88 -15.71
C ASP A 128 -3.18 10.24 -14.67
N LYS A 129 -3.94 9.24 -14.19
CA LYS A 129 -4.96 9.37 -13.15
C LYS A 129 -4.43 9.12 -11.73
N SER A 130 -3.12 8.87 -11.56
CA SER A 130 -2.55 8.65 -10.23
C SER A 130 -2.87 9.82 -9.30
N THR A 131 -3.48 9.52 -8.16
CA THR A 131 -3.84 10.54 -7.17
C THR A 131 -2.65 10.92 -6.29
N ALA A 132 -1.63 10.05 -6.21
CA ALA A 132 -0.44 10.21 -5.39
C ALA A 132 0.62 11.13 -6.01
N LEU A 133 0.74 11.14 -7.33
CA LEU A 133 1.84 11.81 -8.04
C LEU A 133 1.52 13.26 -8.40
N ARG A 134 2.53 14.13 -8.28
CA ARG A 134 2.46 15.52 -8.72
C ARG A 134 3.68 15.85 -9.58
N TRP A 135 3.40 16.03 -10.87
CA TRP A 135 4.39 16.41 -11.88
C TRP A 135 4.36 17.92 -12.08
N LEU A 136 5.52 18.56 -11.98
CA LEU A 136 5.71 19.97 -12.23
C LEU A 136 6.62 20.16 -13.45
N THR A 137 6.18 20.98 -14.41
CA THR A 137 7.04 21.42 -15.50
C THR A 137 8.14 22.33 -14.98
N LYS A 138 9.18 22.50 -15.79
CA LYS A 138 10.28 23.43 -15.52
C LYS A 138 9.76 24.82 -15.14
N GLU A 139 8.75 25.31 -15.85
CA GLU A 139 8.12 26.62 -15.67
C GLU A 139 7.32 26.73 -14.36
N GLN A 140 6.89 25.61 -13.77
CA GLN A 140 6.20 25.59 -12.49
C GLN A 140 7.18 25.58 -11.30
N THR A 141 8.42 25.14 -11.50
CA THR A 141 9.45 25.18 -10.45
C THR A 141 9.97 26.59 -10.17
N PHE A 142 10.47 26.86 -8.97
CA PHE A 142 11.07 28.17 -8.66
C PHE A 142 12.34 28.44 -9.47
N SER A 143 13.21 27.43 -9.63
CA SER A 143 14.50 27.59 -10.31
C SER A 143 14.39 27.76 -11.83
N LYS A 144 13.27 27.34 -12.43
CA LYS A 144 13.07 27.28 -13.89
C LYS A 144 14.18 26.51 -14.61
N LYS A 145 14.85 25.55 -13.96
CA LYS A 145 15.98 24.79 -14.55
C LYS A 145 15.63 23.37 -14.96
N GLY A 146 14.71 22.72 -14.26
CA GLY A 146 14.27 21.36 -14.56
C GLY A 146 12.87 21.09 -14.04
N PRO A 147 12.24 20.00 -14.49
CA PRO A 147 10.96 19.53 -13.95
C PRO A 147 11.14 19.02 -12.52
N PHE A 148 10.03 18.77 -11.83
CA PHE A 148 10.03 18.22 -10.49
C PHE A 148 8.89 17.22 -10.30
N LEU A 149 9.17 16.12 -9.59
CA LEU A 149 8.19 15.11 -9.22
C LEU A 149 8.22 14.96 -7.71
N TYR A 150 7.05 14.98 -7.09
CA TYR A 150 6.87 14.51 -5.73
C TYR A 150 5.60 13.69 -5.62
N PHE A 151 5.51 12.90 -4.55
CA PHE A 151 4.32 12.14 -4.22
C PHE A 151 3.88 12.38 -2.79
N GLN A 152 2.57 12.33 -2.57
CA GLN A 152 1.93 12.43 -1.27
C GLN A 152 0.95 11.28 -1.10
N CYS A 153 1.22 10.41 -0.12
CA CYS A 153 0.45 9.17 0.07
C CYS A 153 -0.62 9.28 1.16
N GLY A 154 -0.58 10.31 2.00
CA GLY A 154 -1.59 10.49 3.06
C GLY A 154 -2.91 11.03 2.49
N ALA A 155 -4.08 10.48 2.83
CA ALA A 155 -4.31 9.43 3.84
C ALA A 155 -4.32 7.98 3.29
N ILE A 156 -4.68 7.80 2.02
CA ILE A 156 -4.90 6.50 1.36
C ILE A 156 -4.43 6.51 -0.10
N ASP A 157 -3.49 7.40 -0.44
CA ASP A 157 -3.02 7.56 -1.81
C ASP A 157 -1.80 6.66 -2.10
N ALA A 158 -1.24 5.95 -1.12
CA ALA A 158 -0.18 4.97 -1.36
C ALA A 158 -0.61 3.92 -2.40
N ARG A 159 -1.87 3.48 -2.36
CA ARG A 159 -2.47 2.56 -3.34
C ARG A 159 -2.46 3.08 -4.78
N SER A 160 -2.29 4.38 -5.00
CA SER A 160 -2.17 5.00 -6.32
C SER A 160 -0.73 5.24 -6.77
N LEU A 161 0.23 4.89 -5.91
CA LEU A 161 1.67 4.88 -6.18
C LEU A 161 2.19 3.44 -6.36
N LEU A 162 1.69 2.49 -5.57
CA LEU A 162 1.99 1.07 -5.68
C LEU A 162 0.81 0.22 -5.19
N PRO A 163 0.64 -1.04 -5.64
CA PRO A 163 -0.32 -1.94 -5.02
C PRO A 163 0.22 -2.36 -3.65
N CYS A 164 -0.52 -2.12 -2.57
CA CYS A 164 -0.04 -2.36 -1.19
C CYS A 164 -1.15 -2.57 -0.16
N ILE A 165 -0.77 -3.00 1.05
CA ILE A 165 -1.65 -2.94 2.22
C ILE A 165 -1.72 -1.48 2.70
N ASP A 166 -2.69 -0.72 2.19
CA ASP A 166 -2.80 0.73 2.44
C ASP A 166 -3.70 1.02 3.65
N SER A 167 -3.22 0.57 4.82
CA SER A 167 -3.87 0.74 6.11
C SER A 167 -2.87 1.17 7.17
N THR A 168 -3.26 2.14 8.00
CA THR A 168 -2.43 2.65 9.11
C THR A 168 -2.26 1.67 10.27
N PHE A 169 -2.98 0.53 10.27
CA PHE A 169 -2.81 -0.55 11.25
C PHE A 169 -1.44 -1.22 11.19
N HIS A 170 -0.78 -1.14 10.03
CA HIS A 170 0.48 -1.82 9.78
C HIS A 170 1.60 -0.84 9.49
N ARG A 171 2.83 -1.25 9.80
CA ARG A 171 4.06 -0.56 9.42
C ARG A 171 4.95 -1.56 8.71
N SER A 172 5.67 -1.10 7.71
CA SER A 172 6.53 -1.97 6.91
C SER A 172 7.88 -1.31 6.71
N SER A 173 8.92 -2.13 6.69
CA SER A 173 10.23 -1.70 6.21
C SER A 173 10.24 -1.64 4.69
N TYR A 174 11.08 -0.81 4.08
CA TYR A 174 11.22 -0.85 2.64
C TYR A 174 12.62 -0.54 2.18
N THR A 175 12.91 -0.98 0.95
CA THR A 175 14.11 -0.64 0.20
C THR A 175 13.69 -0.23 -1.20
N ALA A 176 14.50 0.60 -1.86
CA ALA A 176 14.17 1.09 -3.19
C ALA A 176 15.42 1.22 -4.07
N THR A 177 15.27 0.80 -5.32
CA THR A 177 16.16 1.12 -6.43
C THR A 177 15.35 1.97 -7.41
N VAL A 178 15.79 3.22 -7.63
CA VAL A 178 15.04 4.16 -8.50
C VAL A 178 15.97 4.71 -9.56
N LYS A 179 15.65 4.43 -10.82
CA LYS A 179 16.31 4.98 -11.99
C LYS A 179 15.58 6.23 -12.48
N SER A 180 16.32 7.32 -12.63
CA SER A 180 15.77 8.60 -13.08
C SER A 180 16.84 9.43 -13.78
N ALA A 181 16.43 10.27 -14.73
CA ALA A 181 17.29 11.27 -15.35
C ALA A 181 17.67 12.42 -14.39
N TYR A 182 16.90 12.61 -13.33
CA TYR A 182 17.11 13.65 -12.31
C TYR A 182 17.37 13.01 -10.93
N PRO A 183 18.08 13.72 -10.02
CA PRO A 183 18.35 13.22 -8.67
C PRO A 183 17.08 12.79 -7.93
N VAL A 184 17.19 11.71 -7.16
CA VAL A 184 16.07 11.10 -6.42
C VAL A 184 16.36 11.17 -4.92
N LEU A 185 15.32 11.49 -4.14
CA LEU A 185 15.30 11.36 -2.68
C LEU A 185 14.13 10.47 -2.29
N MET A 186 14.37 9.47 -1.44
CA MET A 186 13.39 8.54 -0.90
C MET A 186 13.35 8.68 0.64
N SER A 187 12.20 8.38 1.25
CA SER A 187 11.92 8.57 2.69
C SER A 187 12.58 7.58 3.63
#